data_AF-A0A7S2XVT8-F1
#
_entry.id   AF-A0A7S2XVT8-F1
#
_cell.length_a   1.000
_cell.length_b   1.000
_cell.length_c   1.000
_cell.angle_alpha   90.00
_cell.angle_beta   90.00
_cell.angle_gamma   90.00
#
_symmetry.space_group_name_H-M   'P 1'
#
loop_
_entity.id
_entity.type
_entity.pdbx_description
1 polymer ?
#
loop_
_entity_poly.entity_id
_entity_poly.type
_entity_poly.pdbx_seq_one_letter_code
_entity_poly.pdbx_strand_id
1 'polypeptide(L)'
;PGSTIISPDFRIPLALIGIGVGLAVPGENIFAGIPITLIGAALTFQTTRLRFVFDSKALELKYATKDGLVNSGENFKVGGANRWDYDTFTNWVFYPSPSFPILVYFKETQTSPEGQIHFFPVIADGKKLYETMVEKSIPRL
;
A
#
# COMPACT_ATOMS: atom_id res chain seq x y z
N PRO A 1 -23.03 0.85 -9.48
CA PRO A 1 -22.09 1.77 -8.78
C PRO A 1 -20.65 1.30 -8.99
N GLY A 2 -19.80 2.11 -9.63
CA GLY A 2 -18.45 1.70 -10.04
C GLY A 2 -17.47 1.64 -8.86
N SER A 3 -16.52 0.71 -8.92
CA SER A 3 -15.38 0.68 -8.00
C SER A 3 -14.31 1.69 -8.45
N THR A 4 -13.62 2.30 -7.50
CA THR A 4 -12.45 3.15 -7.77
C THR A 4 -11.20 2.31 -7.59
N ILE A 5 -10.38 2.20 -8.64
CA ILE A 5 -9.11 1.48 -8.61
C ILE A 5 -8.00 2.51 -8.57
N ILE A 6 -7.14 2.46 -7.56
CA ILE A 6 -6.00 3.38 -7.45
C ILE A 6 -4.87 2.87 -8.35
N SER A 7 -4.36 3.77 -9.20
CA SER A 7 -3.25 3.48 -10.10
C SER A 7 -1.96 3.17 -9.32
N PRO A 8 -1.08 2.29 -9.86
CA PRO A 8 0.23 2.03 -9.26
C PRO A 8 1.14 3.26 -9.33
N ASP A 9 2.06 3.39 -8.38
CA ASP A 9 3.05 4.47 -8.35
C ASP A 9 4.46 3.93 -8.06
N PHE A 10 5.34 4.12 -9.04
CA PHE A 10 6.70 3.56 -9.02
C PHE A 10 7.74 4.52 -8.44
N ARG A 11 7.37 5.74 -8.03
CA ARG A 11 8.33 6.76 -7.58
C ARG A 11 9.20 6.28 -6.42
N ILE A 12 8.58 5.76 -5.36
CA ILE A 12 9.31 5.25 -4.18
C ILE A 12 10.15 4.01 -4.53
N PRO A 13 9.60 2.95 -5.16
CA PRO A 13 10.39 1.78 -5.56
C PRO A 13 11.62 2.13 -6.41
N LEU A 14 11.44 2.99 -7.42
CA LEU A 14 12.53 3.39 -8.32
C LEU A 14 13.55 4.30 -7.62
N ALA A 15 13.10 5.19 -6.74
CA ALA A 15 14.01 6.00 -5.92
C ALA A 15 14.91 5.12 -5.03
N LEU A 16 14.34 4.08 -4.40
CA LEU A 16 15.10 3.13 -3.61
C LEU A 16 16.12 2.35 -4.46
N ILE A 17 15.74 1.91 -5.66
CA ILE A 17 16.70 1.28 -6.59
C ILE A 17 17.83 2.24 -6.92
N GLY A 18 17.52 3.49 -7.27
CA GLY A 18 18.52 4.51 -7.60
C GLY A 18 19.48 4.79 -6.44
N ILE A 19 18.96 4.94 -5.22
CA ILE A 19 19.76 5.13 -4.00
C ILE A 19 20.65 3.90 -3.75
N GLY A 20 20.09 2.69 -3.82
CA GLY A 20 20.85 1.46 -3.59
C GLY A 20 21.98 1.25 -4.60
N VAL A 21 21.72 1.49 -5.89
CA VAL A 21 22.75 1.43 -6.95
C VAL A 21 23.81 2.51 -6.72
N GLY A 22 23.41 3.73 -6.36
CA GLY A 22 24.32 4.82 -6.02
C GLY A 22 25.22 4.49 -4.82
N LEU A 23 24.70 3.83 -3.79
CA LEU A 23 25.52 3.39 -2.65
C LEU A 23 26.46 2.25 -3.01
N ALA A 24 26.02 1.28 -3.82
CA ALA A 24 26.81 0.11 -4.15
C ALA A 24 27.97 0.42 -5.12
N VAL A 25 27.71 1.23 -6.16
CA VAL A 25 28.65 1.44 -7.27
C VAL A 25 29.52 2.68 -7.05
N PRO A 26 29.00 3.93 -7.17
CA PRO A 26 29.84 5.10 -6.94
C PRO A 26 30.14 5.36 -5.45
N GLY A 27 29.33 4.86 -4.52
CA GLY A 27 29.56 4.98 -3.07
C GLY A 27 30.43 3.88 -2.45
N GLU A 28 30.82 2.86 -3.23
CA GLU A 28 31.62 1.69 -2.82
C GLU A 28 31.11 0.96 -1.55
N ASN A 29 29.84 1.16 -1.20
CA ASN A 29 29.20 0.57 -0.02
C ASN A 29 28.19 -0.49 -0.44
N ILE A 30 28.72 -1.62 -0.92
CA ILE A 30 27.91 -2.75 -1.39
C ILE A 30 27.01 -3.32 -0.28
N PHE A 31 27.44 -3.26 0.99
CA PHE A 31 26.68 -3.79 2.12
C PHE A 31 25.42 -2.98 2.40
N ALA A 32 25.43 -1.68 2.17
CA ALA A 32 24.22 -0.85 2.23
C ALA A 32 23.45 -0.88 0.90
N GLY A 33 24.16 -0.79 -0.23
CA GLY A 33 23.54 -0.64 -1.54
C GLY A 33 22.74 -1.85 -2.00
N ILE A 34 23.29 -3.07 -1.85
CA ILE A 34 22.62 -4.30 -2.30
C ILE A 34 21.25 -4.49 -1.60
N PRO A 35 21.15 -4.46 -0.25
CA PRO A 35 19.85 -4.61 0.42
C PRO A 35 18.83 -3.56 0.01
N ILE A 36 19.24 -2.29 -0.13
CA ILE A 36 18.34 -1.20 -0.53
C ILE A 36 17.81 -1.41 -1.94
N THR A 37 18.68 -1.80 -2.89
CA THR A 37 18.26 -2.14 -4.26
C THR A 37 17.28 -3.31 -4.28
N LEU A 38 17.52 -4.35 -3.48
CA LEU A 38 16.62 -5.51 -3.38
C LEU A 38 15.24 -5.12 -2.82
N ILE A 39 15.18 -4.24 -1.81
CA ILE A 39 13.91 -3.70 -1.31
C ILE A 39 13.18 -2.93 -2.40
N GLY A 40 13.88 -2.04 -3.13
CA GLY A 40 13.30 -1.30 -4.24
C GLY A 40 12.77 -2.21 -5.36
N ALA A 41 13.50 -3.29 -5.69
CA ALA A 41 13.07 -4.29 -6.67
C ALA A 41 11.84 -5.06 -6.19
N ALA A 42 11.82 -5.50 -4.92
CA ALA A 42 10.67 -6.17 -4.33
C ALA A 42 9.43 -5.27 -4.32
N LEU A 43 9.57 -4.00 -3.93
CA LEU A 43 8.47 -3.03 -3.97
C LEU A 43 8.03 -2.75 -5.40
N THR A 44 8.94 -2.69 -6.37
CA THR A 44 8.60 -2.56 -7.81
C THR A 44 7.71 -3.72 -8.25
N PHE A 45 8.08 -4.95 -7.90
CA PHE A 45 7.28 -6.14 -8.19
C PHE A 45 5.91 -6.10 -7.49
N GLN A 46 5.84 -5.63 -6.25
CA GLN A 46 4.55 -5.45 -5.57
C GLN A 46 3.70 -4.36 -6.23
N THR A 47 4.31 -3.27 -6.70
CA THR A 47 3.64 -2.14 -7.36
C THR A 47 2.96 -2.60 -8.66
N THR A 48 3.59 -3.48 -9.44
CA THR A 48 2.95 -4.01 -10.66
C THR A 48 1.73 -4.87 -10.35
N ARG A 49 1.76 -5.59 -9.22
CA ARG A 49 0.76 -6.60 -8.87
C ARG A 49 -0.39 -6.10 -8.01
N LEU A 50 -0.18 -5.21 -7.05
CA LEU A 50 -1.19 -4.84 -6.06
C LEU A 50 -2.02 -3.63 -6.51
N ARG A 51 -3.33 -3.69 -6.26
CA ARG A 51 -4.26 -2.58 -6.49
C ARG A 51 -5.10 -2.36 -5.25
N PHE A 52 -5.21 -1.10 -4.84
CA PHE A 52 -6.21 -0.65 -3.88
C PHE A 52 -7.52 -0.43 -4.62
N VAL A 53 -8.57 -1.10 -4.19
CA VAL A 53 -9.89 -1.07 -4.83
C VAL A 53 -10.90 -0.63 -3.79
N PHE A 54 -11.60 0.46 -4.08
CA PHE A 54 -12.65 1.01 -3.23
C PHE A 54 -13.99 0.76 -3.89
N ASP A 55 -14.84 -0.05 -3.25
CA ASP A 55 -16.21 -0.26 -3.68
C ASP A 55 -17.17 0.65 -2.88
N SER A 56 -18.46 0.32 -2.87
CA SER A 56 -19.46 1.07 -2.11
C SER A 56 -19.38 0.90 -0.60
N LYS A 57 -18.68 -0.12 -0.09
CA LYS A 57 -18.65 -0.53 1.32
C LYS A 57 -17.27 -0.76 1.90
N ALA A 58 -16.26 -1.07 1.09
CA ALA A 58 -14.95 -1.48 1.58
C ALA A 58 -13.78 -1.02 0.73
N LEU A 59 -12.63 -0.98 1.41
CA LEU A 59 -11.31 -1.03 0.82
C LEU A 59 -10.88 -2.49 0.67
N GLU A 60 -10.43 -2.87 -0.51
CA GLU A 60 -9.89 -4.20 -0.81
C GLU A 60 -8.55 -4.11 -1.53
N LEU A 61 -7.62 -5.01 -1.21
CA LEU A 61 -6.42 -5.24 -1.99
C LEU A 61 -6.64 -6.38 -2.98
N LYS A 62 -6.36 -6.12 -4.26
CA LYS A 62 -6.46 -7.12 -5.34
C LYS A 62 -5.15 -7.28 -6.07
N TYR A 63 -4.95 -8.45 -6.68
CA TYR A 63 -3.88 -8.65 -7.65
C TYR A 63 -4.35 -8.30 -9.06
N ALA A 64 -3.56 -7.51 -9.77
CA ALA A 64 -3.68 -7.31 -11.21
C ALA A 64 -3.02 -8.48 -11.95
N THR A 65 -3.81 -9.15 -12.79
CA THR A 65 -3.38 -10.19 -13.72
C THR A 65 -3.71 -9.76 -15.15
N LYS A 66 -3.32 -10.58 -16.14
CA LYS A 66 -3.68 -10.34 -17.55
C LYS A 66 -5.19 -10.36 -17.78
N ASP A 67 -5.91 -11.13 -16.97
CA ASP A 67 -7.36 -11.37 -17.11
C ASP A 67 -8.19 -10.42 -16.23
N GLY A 68 -7.54 -9.49 -15.51
CA GLY A 68 -8.20 -8.48 -14.69
C GLY A 68 -7.75 -8.48 -13.23
N LEU A 69 -8.64 -8.03 -12.34
CA LEU A 69 -8.36 -8.00 -10.90
C LEU A 69 -8.89 -9.25 -10.22
N VAL A 70 -8.01 -9.96 -9.50
CA VAL A 70 -8.36 -11.15 -8.72
C VAL A 70 -8.09 -10.91 -7.24
N ASN A 71 -8.71 -11.71 -6.37
CA ASN A 71 -8.52 -11.59 -4.92
C ASN A 71 -7.05 -11.77 -4.56
N SER A 72 -6.56 -10.96 -3.62
CA SER A 72 -5.16 -11.01 -3.17
C SER A 72 -4.82 -12.22 -2.28
N GLY A 73 -5.77 -13.15 -2.12
CA GLY A 73 -5.67 -14.31 -1.25
C GLY A 73 -6.10 -14.02 0.19
N GLU A 74 -5.86 -14.99 1.06
CA GLU A 74 -6.07 -14.82 2.49
C GLU A 74 -4.94 -14.00 3.12
N ASN A 75 -5.30 -13.20 4.11
CA ASN A 75 -4.39 -12.39 4.88
C ASN A 75 -3.56 -13.30 5.80
N PHE A 76 -2.28 -13.48 5.47
CA PHE A 76 -1.38 -14.45 6.13
C PHE A 76 -1.34 -14.31 7.66
N LYS A 77 -1.57 -13.11 8.20
CA LYS A 77 -1.45 -12.82 9.62
C LYS A 77 -2.76 -13.02 10.41
N VAL A 78 -3.91 -12.91 9.76
CA VAL A 78 -5.20 -12.77 10.45
C VAL A 78 -6.32 -13.64 9.88
N GLY A 79 -6.10 -14.32 8.75
CA GLY A 79 -7.13 -15.08 8.04
C GLY A 79 -8.12 -14.17 7.32
N GLY A 80 -8.83 -14.70 6.31
CA GLY A 80 -9.82 -13.95 5.54
C GLY A 80 -9.24 -13.06 4.43
N ALA A 81 -10.09 -12.48 3.59
CA ALA A 81 -9.67 -11.65 2.46
C ALA A 81 -9.03 -10.33 2.93
N ASN A 82 -8.10 -9.76 2.15
CA ASN A 82 -7.62 -8.38 2.35
C ASN A 82 -8.70 -7.36 1.95
N ARG A 83 -9.84 -7.38 2.64
CA ARG A 83 -11.01 -6.55 2.42
C ARG A 83 -11.54 -6.08 3.77
N TRP A 84 -11.70 -4.77 3.91
CA TRP A 84 -12.11 -4.12 5.16
C TRP A 84 -13.26 -3.16 4.89
N ASP A 85 -14.39 -3.38 5.54
CA ASP A 85 -15.56 -2.51 5.46
C ASP A 85 -15.26 -1.15 6.13
N TYR A 86 -15.72 -0.05 5.52
CA TYR A 86 -15.37 1.31 5.93
C TYR A 86 -15.77 1.65 7.37
N ASP A 87 -16.87 1.08 7.85
CA ASP A 87 -17.41 1.30 9.19
C ASP A 87 -16.60 0.60 10.29
N THR A 88 -15.67 -0.28 9.93
CA THR A 88 -14.77 -0.96 10.87
C THR A 88 -13.49 -0.19 11.12
N PHE A 89 -13.16 0.80 10.29
CA PHE A 89 -11.96 1.62 10.46
C PHE A 89 -12.13 2.53 11.68
N THR A 90 -11.14 2.50 12.57
CA THR A 90 -11.09 3.38 13.74
C THR A 90 -10.21 4.60 13.50
N ASN A 91 -9.14 4.42 12.73
CA ASN A 91 -8.26 5.50 12.33
C ASN A 91 -7.34 5.12 11.17
N TRP A 92 -6.84 6.14 10.45
CA TRP A 92 -5.82 6.00 9.42
C TRP A 92 -4.92 7.24 9.34
N VAL A 93 -3.70 7.07 8.85
CA VAL A 93 -2.74 8.17 8.65
C VAL A 93 -1.74 7.84 7.54
N PHE A 94 -1.31 8.88 6.82
CA PHE A 94 -0.29 8.82 5.78
C PHE A 94 0.98 9.47 6.32
N TYR A 95 2.07 8.70 6.36
CA TYR A 95 3.36 9.14 6.85
C TYR A 95 4.37 9.36 5.72
N PRO A 96 5.25 10.36 5.82
CA PRO A 96 5.25 11.45 6.81
C PRO A 96 4.11 12.46 6.62
N SER A 97 3.56 12.59 5.42
CA SER A 97 2.43 13.47 5.14
C SER A 97 1.60 13.00 3.93
N PRO A 98 0.36 13.48 3.76
CA PRO A 98 -0.44 13.19 2.56
C PRO A 98 0.18 13.68 1.24
N SER A 99 0.98 14.74 1.27
CA SER A 99 1.62 15.32 0.08
C SER A 99 2.85 14.53 -0.36
N PHE A 100 3.50 13.82 0.57
CA PHE A 100 4.62 12.93 0.29
C PHE A 100 4.51 11.65 1.13
N PRO A 101 3.55 10.76 0.80
CA PRO A 101 3.30 9.60 1.62
C PRO A 101 4.22 8.45 1.22
N ILE A 102 4.92 7.90 2.19
CA ILE A 102 5.78 6.71 2.08
C ILE A 102 5.07 5.48 2.64
N LEU A 103 4.28 5.68 3.70
CA LEU A 103 3.60 4.61 4.41
C LEU A 103 2.16 5.01 4.71
N VAL A 104 1.22 4.10 4.48
CA VAL A 104 -0.15 4.20 4.99
C VAL A 104 -0.30 3.27 6.17
N TYR A 105 -0.89 3.82 7.22
CA TYR A 105 -1.34 3.08 8.38
C TYR A 105 -2.86 3.16 8.45
N PHE A 106 -3.49 2.07 8.86
CA PHE A 106 -4.84 2.11 9.41
C PHE A 106 -5.05 1.08 10.50
N LYS A 107 -6.06 1.33 11.33
CA LYS A 107 -6.56 0.42 12.35
C LYS A 107 -8.04 0.15 12.14
N GLU A 108 -8.46 -1.09 12.30
CA GLU A 108 -9.84 -1.53 12.06
C GLU A 108 -10.29 -2.60 13.06
N THR A 109 -11.59 -2.79 13.26
CA THR A 109 -12.18 -3.71 14.26
C THR A 109 -12.87 -4.95 13.68
N GLN A 110 -12.93 -5.10 12.36
CA GLN A 110 -13.44 -6.29 11.66
C GLN A 110 -12.64 -7.54 12.02
N THR A 111 -11.31 -7.41 12.08
CA THR A 111 -10.42 -8.55 12.34
C THR A 111 -10.30 -8.88 13.84
N SER A 112 -10.29 -7.86 14.70
CA SER A 112 -10.20 -8.02 16.16
C SER A 112 -10.99 -6.89 16.83
N PRO A 113 -11.81 -7.18 17.85
CA PRO A 113 -12.56 -6.16 18.59
C PRO A 113 -11.67 -5.09 19.25
N GLU A 114 -10.46 -5.44 19.67
CA GLU A 114 -9.45 -4.54 20.25
C GLU A 114 -8.78 -3.65 19.18
N GLY A 115 -8.96 -4.05 17.92
CA GLY A 115 -8.57 -3.39 16.70
C GLY A 115 -7.20 -3.85 16.18
N GLN A 116 -7.18 -4.20 14.90
CA GLN A 116 -6.02 -4.70 14.17
C GLN A 116 -5.35 -3.57 13.38
N ILE A 117 -4.02 -3.53 13.45
CA ILE A 117 -3.20 -2.55 12.74
C ILE A 117 -2.70 -3.12 11.42
N HIS A 118 -2.74 -2.29 10.38
CA HIS A 118 -2.17 -2.56 9.07
C HIS A 118 -1.22 -1.45 8.62
N PHE A 119 -0.16 -1.86 7.94
CA PHE A 119 0.84 -0.97 7.36
C PHE A 119 1.11 -1.36 5.91
N PHE A 120 1.07 -0.38 5.01
CA PHE A 120 1.38 -0.59 3.61
C PHE A 120 2.34 0.47 3.10
N PRO A 121 3.43 0.10 2.42
CA PRO A 121 4.21 1.07 1.66
C PRO A 121 3.31 1.68 0.58
N VAL A 122 3.44 2.98 0.33
CA VAL A 122 2.67 3.66 -0.71
C VAL A 122 3.28 3.36 -2.07
N ILE A 123 2.79 2.27 -2.65
CA ILE A 123 3.12 1.78 -4.00
C ILE A 123 1.98 2.04 -5.01
N ALA A 124 1.05 2.91 -4.63
CA ALA A 124 -0.08 3.38 -5.43
C ALA A 124 -0.09 4.91 -5.40
N ASP A 125 -0.89 5.55 -6.27
CA ASP A 125 -1.05 7.01 -6.27
C ASP A 125 -1.53 7.47 -4.88
N GLY A 126 -0.58 7.98 -4.08
CA GLY A 126 -0.81 8.34 -2.69
C GLY A 126 -1.79 9.49 -2.53
N LYS A 127 -1.81 10.43 -3.49
CA LYS A 127 -2.75 11.55 -3.46
C LYS A 127 -4.16 11.04 -3.70
N LYS A 128 -4.36 10.25 -4.76
CA LYS A 128 -5.67 9.69 -5.08
C LYS A 128 -6.16 8.75 -3.99
N LEU A 129 -5.27 7.93 -3.43
CA LEU A 129 -5.57 7.06 -2.30
C LEU A 129 -6.07 7.85 -1.09
N TYR A 130 -5.37 8.93 -0.71
CA TYR A 130 -5.78 9.82 0.37
C TYR A 130 -7.15 10.46 0.11
N GLU A 131 -7.35 11.04 -1.07
CA GLU A 131 -8.63 11.67 -1.46
C GLU A 131 -9.78 10.69 -1.39
N THR A 132 -9.59 9.45 -1.87
CA THR A 132 -10.63 8.42 -1.81
C THR A 132 -10.90 7.95 -0.38
N MET A 133 -9.89 7.83 0.48
CA MET A 133 -10.11 7.53 1.91
C MET A 133 -10.98 8.60 2.60
N VAL A 134 -10.75 9.88 2.28
CA VAL A 134 -11.55 11.00 2.78
C VAL A 134 -12.98 10.97 2.21
N GLU A 135 -13.13 10.75 0.90
CA GLU A 135 -14.43 10.68 0.21
C GLU A 135 -15.32 9.58 0.80
N LYS A 136 -14.72 8.43 1.17
CA LYS A 136 -15.44 7.32 1.81
C LYS A 136 -15.77 7.54 3.29
N SER A 137 -15.52 8.75 3.81
CA SER A 137 -15.84 9.15 5.19
C SER A 137 -15.24 8.23 6.25
N ILE A 138 -14.06 7.67 5.97
CA ILE A 138 -13.34 6.78 6.89
C ILE A 138 -12.79 7.64 8.05
N PRO A 139 -13.03 7.27 9.33
CA PRO A 139 -12.59 8.06 10.49
C PRO A 139 -11.08 8.31 10.49
N ARG A 140 -10.68 9.58 10.61
CA ARG A 140 -9.27 10.00 10.59
C ARG A 140 -8.73 10.20 12.02
N LEU A 141 -7.44 9.91 12.22
CA LEU A 141 -6.65 10.29 13.40
C LEU A 141 -6.49 11.81 13.53
#